data_AF-A0A4V1BLV0-F1
#
_entry.id   AF-A0A4V1BLV0-F1
#
_cell.length_a   1.000
_cell.length_b   1.000
_cell.length_c   1.000
_cell.angle_alpha   90.00
_cell.angle_beta   90.00
_cell.angle_gamma   90.00
#
_symmetry.space_group_name_H-M   'P 1'
#
loop_
_entity.id
_entity.type
_entity.pdbx_description
1 polymer ?
#
loop_
_entity_poly.entity_id
_entity_poly.type
_entity_poly.pdbx_seq_one_letter_code
_entity_poly.pdbx_strand_id
1 'polypeptide(L)'
;MHKDVTALAGLFTVSGTVHLVRPETFEPIMPAVVPAHREVILASGVAELLCAAGLLHPRTRRAAGWASAALLLAVYPANLKMAADLKDSRRTGLKTAAFARLPLQIPMVRAALRAARG
;
A
#
# COMPACT_ATOMS: atom_id res chain seq x y z
N MET A 1 1.12 -8.90 -20.67
CA MET A 1 1.00 -8.33 -19.31
C MET A 1 1.81 -7.05 -19.29
N HIS A 2 1.22 -5.90 -18.99
CA HIS A 2 1.99 -4.65 -18.94
C HIS A 2 3.02 -4.69 -17.81
N LYS A 3 4.21 -4.14 -18.05
CA LYS A 3 5.31 -4.09 -17.07
C LYS A 3 4.84 -3.50 -15.73
N ASP A 4 3.98 -2.47 -15.79
CA ASP A 4 3.45 -1.77 -14.64
C ASP A 4 2.57 -2.64 -13.72
N VAL A 5 1.79 -3.57 -14.27
CA VAL A 5 0.94 -4.49 -13.47
C VAL A 5 1.81 -5.51 -12.75
N THR A 6 2.87 -5.98 -13.42
CA THR A 6 3.86 -6.89 -12.83
C THR A 6 4.63 -6.20 -11.71
N ALA A 7 5.04 -4.95 -11.94
CA ALA A 7 5.71 -4.13 -10.93
C ALA A 7 4.81 -3.87 -9.72
N LEU A 8 3.52 -3.56 -9.94
CA LEU A 8 2.55 -3.39 -8.86
C LEU A 8 2.35 -4.68 -8.05
N ALA A 9 2.20 -5.83 -8.72
CA ALA A 9 2.08 -7.12 -8.05
C ALA A 9 3.34 -7.45 -7.22
N GLY A 10 4.54 -7.17 -7.75
CA GLY A 10 5.79 -7.32 -7.01
C GLY A 10 5.85 -6.41 -5.78
N LEU A 11 5.49 -5.13 -5.94
CA LEU A 11 5.42 -4.17 -4.83
C LEU A 11 4.47 -4.62 -3.72
N PHE A 12 3.26 -5.06 -4.08
CA PHE A 12 2.29 -5.59 -3.11
C PHE A 12 2.75 -6.89 -2.46
N THR A 13 3.46 -7.75 -3.18
CA THR A 13 4.03 -8.97 -2.60
C THR A 13 5.05 -8.63 -1.52
N VAL A 14 6.00 -7.75 -1.83
CA VAL A 14 7.04 -7.31 -0.88
C VAL A 14 6.41 -6.56 0.28
N SER A 15 5.59 -5.54 -0.01
CA SER A 15 4.91 -4.73 1.00
C SER A 15 4.06 -5.59 1.93
N GLY A 16 3.19 -6.44 1.37
CA GLY A 16 2.29 -7.29 2.15
C GLY A 16 3.06 -8.27 3.04
N THR A 17 4.17 -8.81 2.54
CA THR A 17 5.05 -9.66 3.35
C THR A 17 5.66 -8.88 4.53
N VAL A 18 6.13 -7.65 4.31
CA VAL A 18 6.71 -6.83 5.39
C VAL A 18 5.65 -6.46 6.43
N HIS A 19 4.41 -6.17 6.01
CA HIS A 19 3.29 -5.91 6.93
C HIS A 19 3.00 -7.12 7.84
N LEU A 20 3.13 -8.34 7.32
CA LEU A 20 2.89 -9.57 8.10
C LEU A 20 4.07 -9.98 8.98
N VAL A 21 5.30 -9.85 8.48
CA VAL A 21 6.50 -10.33 9.18
C VAL A 21 7.06 -9.29 10.16
N ARG A 22 6.96 -7.99 9.84
CA ARG A 22 7.47 -6.89 10.67
C ARG A 22 6.48 -5.72 10.80
N PRO A 23 5.27 -5.95 11.32
CA PRO A 23 4.28 -4.89 11.51
C PRO A 23 4.81 -3.73 12.36
N GLU A 24 5.73 -3.99 13.29
CA GLU A 24 6.38 -3.01 14.16
C GLU A 24 7.17 -1.92 13.41
N THR A 25 7.45 -2.12 12.12
CA THR A 25 8.06 -1.08 11.27
C THR A 25 7.07 0.04 10.94
N PHE A 26 5.78 -0.28 10.94
CA PHE A 26 4.68 0.63 10.57
C PHE A 26 3.91 1.14 11.78
N GLU A 27 3.89 0.41 12.90
CA GLU A 27 3.21 0.85 14.14
C GLU A 27 3.61 2.25 14.63
N PRO A 28 4.90 2.66 14.65
CA PRO A 28 5.31 3.96 15.17
C PRO A 28 4.91 5.14 14.28
N ILE A 29 4.57 4.85 13.03
CA ILE A 29 4.19 5.87 12.06
C ILE A 29 2.68 5.91 11.87
N MET A 30 1.92 4.88 12.27
CA MET A 30 0.46 4.85 12.14
C MET A 30 -0.23 6.04 12.84
N PRO A 31 -1.24 6.65 12.20
CA PRO A 31 -2.00 7.74 12.81
C PRO A 31 -2.74 7.29 14.07
N ALA A 32 -2.70 8.09 15.13
CA ALA A 32 -3.37 7.78 16.41
C ALA A 32 -4.90 7.62 16.31
N VAL A 33 -5.53 8.08 15.21
CA VAL A 33 -6.96 7.90 14.95
C VAL A 33 -7.32 6.47 14.55
N VAL A 34 -6.34 5.66 14.10
CA VAL A 34 -6.58 4.28 13.71
C VAL A 34 -6.56 3.40 14.97
N PRO A 35 -7.67 2.76 15.35
CA PRO A 35 -7.64 1.80 16.45
C PRO A 35 -6.88 0.55 16.01
N ALA A 36 -6.25 -0.16 16.96
CA ALA A 36 -5.65 -1.48 16.71
C ALA A 36 -4.63 -1.46 15.54
N HIS A 37 -3.56 -0.65 15.68
CA HIS A 37 -2.56 -0.42 14.62
C HIS A 37 -2.05 -1.72 14.01
N ARG A 38 -1.68 -2.68 14.85
CA ARG A 38 -1.08 -3.95 14.42
C ARG A 38 -2.06 -4.78 13.59
N GLU A 39 -3.31 -4.89 14.03
CA GLU A 39 -4.37 -5.63 13.35
C GLU A 39 -4.66 -5.02 11.98
N VAL A 40 -4.71 -3.69 11.90
CA VAL A 40 -4.93 -2.98 10.63
C VAL A 40 -3.75 -3.19 9.67
N ILE A 41 -2.51 -3.14 10.16
CA ILE A 41 -1.30 -3.42 9.38
C ILE A 41 -1.32 -4.87 8.85
N LEU A 42 -1.67 -5.84 9.70
CA LEU A 42 -1.76 -7.25 9.29
C LEU A 42 -2.86 -7.45 8.24
N ALA A 43 -4.04 -6.87 8.47
CA ALA A 43 -5.18 -6.95 7.55
C ALA A 43 -4.85 -6.32 6.18
N SER A 44 -4.18 -5.16 6.16
CA SER A 44 -3.73 -4.56 4.91
C SER A 44 -2.68 -5.43 4.22
N GLY A 45 -1.77 -6.05 4.96
CA GLY A 45 -0.78 -6.98 4.42
C GLY A 45 -1.40 -8.19 3.73
N VAL A 46 -2.42 -8.80 4.33
CA VAL A 46 -3.19 -9.88 3.69
C VAL A 46 -3.89 -9.37 2.42
N ALA A 47 -4.52 -8.20 2.48
CA ALA A 47 -5.21 -7.62 1.33
C ALA A 47 -4.26 -7.32 0.16
N GLU A 48 -3.04 -6.82 0.44
CA GLU A 48 -2.00 -6.60 -0.57
C GLU A 48 -1.59 -7.90 -1.25
N LEU A 49 -1.37 -8.98 -0.49
CA LEU A 49 -1.00 -10.30 -1.05
C LEU A 49 -2.11 -10.89 -1.92
N LEU A 50 -3.37 -10.77 -1.48
CA LEU A 50 -4.54 -11.19 -2.27
C LEU A 50 -4.65 -10.39 -3.58
N CYS A 51 -4.43 -9.07 -3.53
CA CYS A 51 -4.39 -8.23 -4.71
C CYS A 51 -3.25 -8.63 -5.65
N ALA A 52 -2.04 -8.87 -5.12
CA ALA A 52 -0.89 -9.31 -5.91
C ALA A 52 -1.17 -10.61 -6.66
N ALA A 53 -1.67 -11.64 -5.96
CA ALA A 53 -2.06 -12.92 -6.56
C ALA A 53 -3.16 -12.72 -7.62
N GLY A 54 -4.17 -11.92 -7.30
CA GLY A 54 -5.28 -11.62 -8.20
C GLY A 54 -4.87 -10.86 -9.47
N LEU A 55 -3.87 -9.98 -9.40
CA LEU A 55 -3.32 -9.21 -10.54
C LEU A 55 -2.54 -10.10 -11.51
N LEU A 56 -1.84 -11.11 -10.99
CA LEU A 56 -1.06 -12.06 -11.81
C LEU A 56 -1.99 -12.95 -12.65
N HIS A 57 -3.14 -13.34 -12.11
CA HIS A 57 -4.06 -14.25 -12.79
C HIS A 57 -5.02 -13.49 -13.75
N PRO A 58 -5.07 -13.82 -15.07
CA PRO A 58 -5.81 -13.05 -16.08
C PRO A 58 -7.30 -12.90 -15.80
N ARG A 59 -7.96 -13.95 -15.29
CA ARG A 59 -9.42 -13.94 -15.03
C ARG A 59 -9.82 -13.04 -13.85
N THR A 60 -8.93 -12.86 -12.87
CA THR A 60 -9.19 -12.09 -11.66
C THR A 60 -8.59 -10.69 -11.72
N ARG A 61 -7.70 -10.43 -12.68
CA ARG A 61 -6.96 -9.17 -12.82
C ARG A 61 -7.85 -7.93 -12.78
N ARG A 62 -9.02 -7.99 -13.43
CA ARG A 62 -9.96 -6.88 -13.46
C ARG A 62 -10.51 -6.55 -12.07
N ALA A 63 -10.98 -7.56 -11.34
CA ALA A 63 -11.45 -7.41 -9.97
C ALA A 63 -10.31 -7.00 -9.02
N ALA A 64 -9.14 -7.63 -9.16
CA ALA A 64 -7.95 -7.32 -8.38
C ALA A 64 -7.46 -5.89 -8.63
N GLY A 65 -7.56 -5.36 -9.85
CA GLY A 65 -7.24 -3.97 -10.18
C GLY A 65 -8.15 -2.99 -9.44
N TRP A 66 -9.47 -3.25 -9.41
CA TRP A 66 -10.41 -2.44 -8.62
C TRP A 66 -10.15 -2.55 -7.12
N ALA A 67 -9.91 -3.76 -6.60
CA ALA A 67 -9.57 -3.97 -5.20
C ALA A 67 -8.27 -3.25 -4.81
N SER A 68 -7.24 -3.33 -5.67
CA SER A 68 -5.97 -2.64 -5.50
C SER A 68 -6.15 -1.13 -5.44
N ALA A 69 -6.97 -0.57 -6.33
CA ALA A 69 -7.27 0.87 -6.34
C ALA A 69 -8.02 1.29 -5.07
N ALA A 70 -9.03 0.51 -4.66
CA ALA A 70 -9.77 0.76 -3.42
C ALA A 70 -8.88 0.70 -2.18
N LEU A 71 -8.00 -0.31 -2.09
CA LEU A 71 -7.03 -0.45 -1.00
C LEU A 71 -6.10 0.75 -0.94
N LEU A 72 -5.50 1.14 -2.07
CA LEU A 72 -4.61 2.30 -2.15
C LEU A 72 -5.30 3.60 -1.75
N LEU A 73 -6.56 3.80 -2.16
CA LEU A 73 -7.34 4.97 -1.76
C LEU A 73 -7.71 4.94 -0.28
N ALA A 74 -8.00 3.78 0.29
CA ALA A 74 -8.32 3.62 1.71
C ALA A 74 -7.11 3.94 2.62
N VAL A 75 -5.89 3.57 2.20
CA VAL A 75 -4.66 3.86 2.98
C VAL A 75 -4.07 5.24 2.71
N TYR A 76 -4.52 5.95 1.66
CA TYR A 76 -4.00 7.28 1.30
C TYR A 76 -4.19 8.33 2.42
N PRO A 77 -5.36 8.46 3.09
CA PRO A 77 -5.52 9.36 4.23
C PRO A 77 -4.55 9.05 5.38
N ALA A 78 -4.31 7.76 5.64
CA ALA A 78 -3.35 7.34 6.65
C ALA A 78 -1.94 7.83 6.26
N ASN A 79 -1.49 7.58 5.03
CA ASN A 79 -0.18 8.05 4.54
C ASN A 79 -0.02 9.58 4.58
N LEU A 80 -1.08 10.34 4.27
CA LEU A 80 -1.08 11.80 4.39
C LEU A 80 -0.88 12.24 5.84
N LYS A 81 -1.62 11.63 6.76
CA LYS A 81 -1.52 11.94 8.18
C LYS A 81 -0.14 11.55 8.74
N MET A 82 0.41 10.41 8.31
CA MET A 82 1.78 9.98 8.63
C MET A 82 2.82 11.03 8.18
N ALA A 83 2.70 11.54 6.95
CA ALA A 83 3.60 12.57 6.43
C ALA A 83 3.45 13.90 7.17
N ALA A 84 2.21 14.26 7.56
CA ALA A 84 1.93 15.45 8.36
C ALA A 84 2.53 15.33 9.78
N ASP A 85 2.34 14.20 10.45
CA ASP A 85 2.82 13.97 11.82
C ASP A 85 4.36 13.86 11.87
N LEU A 86 4.99 13.36 10.80
CA LEU A 86 6.45 13.31 10.66
C LEU A 86 7.08 14.59 10.12
N LYS A 87 6.28 15.60 9.73
CA LYS A 87 6.77 16.85 9.13
C LYS A 87 7.80 17.55 10.03
N ASP A 88 7.52 17.56 11.33
CA ASP A 88 8.34 18.25 12.35
C ASP A 88 9.24 17.29 13.15
N SER A 89 9.25 15.99 12.79
CA SER A 89 10.06 14.98 13.46
C SER A 89 11.54 15.08 13.07
N ARG A 90 12.44 14.92 14.05
CA ARG A 90 13.91 14.84 13.82
C ARG A 90 14.35 13.53 13.16
N ARG A 91 13.45 12.56 12.96
CA ARG A 91 13.73 11.25 12.36
C ARG A 91 13.67 11.35 10.83
N THR A 92 14.73 11.91 10.23
CA THR A 92 14.82 12.18 8.78
C THR A 92 14.53 10.95 7.92
N GLY A 93 15.00 9.76 8.29
CA GLY A 93 14.74 8.54 7.51
C GLY A 93 13.26 8.16 7.39
N LEU A 94 12.53 8.20 8.51
CA LEU A 94 11.08 7.91 8.53
C LEU A 94 10.28 9.01 7.82
N LYS A 95 10.67 10.28 8.01
CA LYS A 95 10.08 11.42 7.31
C LYS A 95 10.21 11.24 5.80
N THR A 96 11.41 10.98 5.29
CA THR A 96 11.64 10.80 3.85
C THR A 96 10.83 9.62 3.32
N ALA A 97 10.76 8.50 4.04
CA ALA A 97 9.95 7.35 3.64
C ALA A 97 8.45 7.67 3.58
N ALA A 98 7.91 8.39 4.58
CA ALA A 98 6.51 8.79 4.59
C ALA A 98 6.17 9.75 3.44
N PHE A 99 7.02 10.75 3.20
CA PHE A 99 6.82 11.67 2.07
C PHE A 99 7.01 10.99 0.72
N ALA A 100 7.90 10.01 0.58
CA ALA A 100 8.11 9.26 -0.65
C ALA A 100 6.93 8.33 -1.00
N ARG A 101 6.18 7.85 0.00
CA ARG A 101 4.98 7.01 -0.23
C ARG A 101 3.86 7.76 -0.97
N LEU A 102 3.71 9.05 -0.74
CA LEU A 102 2.67 9.87 -1.38
C LEU A 102 2.78 9.91 -2.92
N PRO A 103 3.92 10.32 -3.52
CA PRO A 103 4.07 10.30 -4.98
C PRO A 103 4.12 8.87 -5.53
N LEU A 104 4.60 7.88 -4.75
CA LEU A 104 4.64 6.49 -5.17
C LEU A 104 3.23 5.88 -5.32
N GLN A 105 2.23 6.34 -4.57
CA GLN A 105 0.86 5.86 -4.75
C GLN A 105 0.24 6.25 -6.08
N ILE A 106 0.64 7.37 -6.70
CA ILE A 106 0.08 7.82 -7.99
C ILE A 106 0.30 6.79 -9.12
N PRO A 107 1.53 6.32 -9.41
CA PRO A 107 1.76 5.29 -10.42
C PRO A 107 1.12 3.96 -10.03
N MET A 108 1.08 3.61 -8.74
CA MET A 108 0.43 2.38 -8.26
C MET A 108 -1.08 2.38 -8.52
N VAL A 109 -1.77 3.49 -8.21
CA VAL A 109 -3.21 3.65 -8.50
C VAL A 109 -3.45 3.63 -10.01
N ARG A 110 -2.60 4.29 -10.80
CA ARG A 110 -2.69 4.25 -12.27
C ARG A 110 -2.49 2.84 -12.83
N ALA A 111 -1.57 2.06 -12.26
CA ALA A 111 -1.36 0.67 -12.66
C ALA A 111 -2.56 -0.22 -12.26
N ALA A 112 -3.10 -0.02 -11.06
CA ALA A 112 -4.30 -0.71 -10.58
C ALA A 112 -5.52 -0.43 -11.46
N LEU A 113 -5.78 0.84 -11.78
CA LEU A 113 -6.89 1.24 -12.66
C LEU A 113 -6.72 0.73 -14.09
N ARG A 114 -5.49 0.61 -14.59
CA ARG A 114 -5.24 -0.03 -15.89
C ARG A 114 -5.53 -1.53 -15.84
N ALA A 115 -5.06 -2.23 -14.80
CA ALA A 115 -5.41 -3.64 -14.57
C ALA A 115 -6.94 -3.86 -14.44
N ALA A 116 -7.66 -2.87 -13.88
CA ALA A 116 -9.11 -2.88 -13.73
C ALA A 116 -9.90 -2.62 -15.02
N ARG A 117 -9.28 -2.00 -16.03
CA ARG A 117 -9.92 -1.66 -17.31
C ARG A 117 -9.64 -2.69 -18.41
N GLY A 118 -8.61 -3.52 -18.25
CA GLY A 118 -8.20 -4.55 -19.20
C GLY A 118 -7.12 -4.05 -20.13
#